data_AF-A0A820URS6-F1
#
_entry.id   AF-A0A820URS6-F1
#
_cell.length_a   1.000
_cell.length_b   1.000
_cell.length_c   1.000
_cell.angle_alpha   90.00
_cell.angle_beta   90.00
_cell.angle_gamma   90.00
#
_symmetry.space_group_name_H-M   'P 1'
#
loop_
_entity.id
_entity.type
_entity.pdbx_description
1 polymer ?
#
loop_
_entity_poly.entity_id
_entity_poly.type
_entity_poly.pdbx_seq_one_letter_code
_entity_poly.pdbx_strand_id
1 'polypeptide(L)'
;MFLAKFFTQRSLTPSYGILNVSRTLQHQTSTRKSTEAHPPLNRKPKFDAIQFENSLKPYAEQVTVENQYEKLSNLILPLSNHSYEEQLKIKYDIVEQSFDQIGRAILWDKRVDNQVLKYVEFREGLFCHVEPIIPSVNIEQYRCKDELSCGYGVDGQKTLGFYINPKNNKNFPNTLCVSPIHLKSMKSKHILAVK
;
A
#
# COMPACT_ATOMS: atom_id res chain seq x y z
N MET A 1 0.31 -29.27 23.64
CA MET A 1 -0.77 -28.76 24.51
C MET A 1 -0.12 -28.20 25.77
N PHE A 2 0.24 -26.91 25.76
CA PHE A 2 0.72 -26.21 26.96
C PHE A 2 -0.01 -24.87 27.07
N LEU A 3 -0.65 -24.71 28.22
CA LEU A 3 -1.59 -23.66 28.57
C LEU A 3 -0.88 -22.34 28.87
N ALA A 4 -1.36 -21.28 28.23
CA ALA A 4 -1.09 -19.90 28.61
C ALA A 4 -1.85 -19.55 29.91
N LYS A 5 -1.14 -18.97 30.88
CA LYS A 5 -1.71 -18.17 31.96
C LYS A 5 -0.69 -17.14 32.41
N PHE A 6 -0.87 -15.88 32.04
CA PHE A 6 -0.59 -14.74 32.92
C PHE A 6 -1.54 -13.60 32.54
N PHE A 7 -2.70 -13.62 33.17
CA PHE A 7 -3.57 -12.46 33.34
C PHE A 7 -3.09 -11.77 34.62
N THR A 8 -2.65 -10.51 34.53
CA THR A 8 -2.61 -9.64 35.71
C THR A 8 -3.21 -8.29 35.31
N GLN A 9 -4.41 -8.05 35.83
CA GLN A 9 -5.10 -6.77 35.82
C GLN A 9 -4.28 -5.73 36.59
N ARG A 10 -4.12 -4.53 36.03
CA ARG A 10 -3.99 -3.30 36.83
C ARG A 10 -4.82 -2.21 36.19
N SER A 11 -5.83 -1.79 36.94
CA SER A 11 -6.79 -0.73 36.65
C SER A 11 -6.30 0.62 37.23
N LEU A 12 -6.57 1.69 36.46
CA LEU A 12 -6.92 3.07 36.85
C LEU A 12 -5.84 3.99 37.46
N THR A 13 -5.45 5.05 36.71
CA THR A 13 -5.99 6.43 36.84
C THR A 13 -5.27 7.38 35.84
N PRO A 14 -5.94 8.41 35.26
CA PRO A 14 -5.31 9.38 34.36
C PRO A 14 -4.92 10.66 35.12
N SER A 15 -3.62 10.96 35.20
CA SER A 15 -3.11 12.26 35.66
C SER A 15 -2.83 13.15 34.46
N TYR A 16 -3.64 14.20 34.31
CA TYR A 16 -3.39 15.30 33.38
C TYR A 16 -2.24 16.17 33.93
N GLY A 17 -1.06 16.05 33.33
CA GLY A 17 0.07 16.95 33.54
C GLY A 17 0.22 17.92 32.37
N ILE A 18 -0.33 19.12 32.51
CA ILE A 18 -0.08 20.25 31.61
C ILE A 18 1.34 20.75 31.91
N LEU A 19 2.28 20.49 30.99
CA LEU A 19 3.63 21.08 31.04
C LEU A 19 3.68 22.28 30.08
N ASN A 20 3.54 23.47 30.66
CA ASN A 20 3.90 24.74 30.05
C ASN A 20 5.41 24.77 29.79
N VAL A 21 5.81 24.90 28.52
CA VAL A 21 7.19 25.24 28.17
C VAL A 21 7.19 26.63 27.53
N SER A 22 7.56 27.61 28.35
CA SER A 22 7.78 28.99 27.96
C SER A 22 8.93 29.10 26.95
N ARG A 23 8.65 29.78 25.83
CA ARG A 23 9.64 30.20 24.82
C ARG A 23 10.74 31.04 25.47
N THR A 24 11.99 30.65 25.29
CA THR A 24 13.14 31.56 25.38
C THR A 24 13.92 31.46 24.08
N LEU A 25 13.90 32.56 23.32
CA LEU A 25 14.71 32.77 22.12
C LEU A 25 16.13 33.12 22.57
N GLN A 26 17.10 32.29 22.20
CA GLN A 26 18.51 32.69 22.21
C GLN A 26 19.09 32.48 20.81
N HIS A 27 19.39 33.62 20.18
CA HIS A 27 20.21 33.73 18.99
C HIS A 27 21.63 33.24 19.30
N GLN A 28 22.11 32.25 18.55
CA GLN A 28 23.55 32.01 18.41
C GLN A 28 23.89 31.85 16.93
N THR A 29 24.63 32.83 16.43
CA THR A 29 25.34 32.82 15.16
C THR A 29 26.57 31.93 15.29
N SER A 30 26.71 30.91 14.44
CA SER A 30 27.95 30.13 14.34
C SER A 30 28.27 29.81 12.88
N THR A 31 29.54 29.98 12.57
CA THR A 31 30.17 30.11 11.27
C THR A 31 30.29 28.76 10.53
N ARG A 32 29.96 28.75 9.23
CA ARG A 32 30.18 27.59 8.34
C ARG A 32 31.68 27.45 8.02
N LYS A 33 32.29 26.34 8.45
CA LYS A 33 33.49 25.77 7.81
C LYS A 33 33.08 24.63 6.87
N SER A 34 33.71 24.64 5.70
CA SER A 34 33.43 23.79 4.54
C SER A 34 34.22 22.48 4.53
N THR A 35 33.57 21.46 3.96
CA THR A 35 34.10 20.35 3.14
C THR A 35 35.07 19.34 3.75
N GLU A 36 34.57 18.14 4.05
CA GLU A 36 35.25 16.88 3.77
C GLU A 36 34.27 15.91 3.09
N ALA A 37 34.71 15.32 1.97
CA ALA A 37 33.90 14.50 1.08
C ALA A 37 33.85 13.04 1.57
N HIS A 38 32.64 12.50 1.71
CA HIS A 38 32.45 11.07 1.96
C HIS A 38 32.62 10.25 0.66
N PRO A 39 33.24 9.06 0.73
CA PRO A 39 33.38 8.17 -0.42
C PRO A 39 32.02 7.59 -0.85
N PRO A 40 31.80 7.33 -2.14
CA PRO A 40 30.50 6.89 -2.64
C PRO A 40 30.17 5.47 -2.13
N LEU A 41 29.03 5.35 -1.45
CA LEU A 41 28.42 4.08 -1.09
C LEU A 41 28.13 3.29 -2.37
N ASN A 42 28.77 2.12 -2.46
CA ASN A 42 28.61 1.14 -3.51
C ASN A 42 27.14 0.68 -3.57
N ARG A 43 26.40 1.10 -4.60
CA ARG A 43 24.98 0.73 -4.79
C ARG A 43 24.90 -0.75 -5.17
N LYS A 44 24.60 -1.61 -4.20
CA LYS A 44 24.16 -3.00 -4.43
C LYS A 44 22.63 -3.07 -4.59
N PRO A 45 22.12 -4.10 -5.27
CA PRO A 45 21.06 -3.98 -6.26
C PRO A 45 19.74 -3.57 -5.59
N LYS A 46 19.04 -2.63 -6.24
CA LYS A 46 17.64 -2.36 -5.96
C LYS A 46 16.91 -3.70 -6.00
N PHE A 47 16.36 -4.13 -4.88
CA PHE A 47 15.25 -5.07 -4.91
C PHE A 47 14.18 -4.44 -5.81
N ASP A 48 13.61 -5.23 -6.73
CA ASP A 48 12.73 -4.74 -7.79
C ASP A 48 11.41 -4.19 -7.23
N ALA A 49 11.43 -2.98 -6.65
CA ALA A 49 10.26 -2.09 -6.64
C ALA A 49 9.70 -1.94 -8.06
N ILE A 50 10.58 -2.14 -9.05
CA ILE A 50 10.29 -2.37 -10.46
C ILE A 50 9.20 -3.44 -10.65
N GLN A 51 9.08 -4.54 -9.89
CA GLN A 51 8.02 -5.53 -10.15
C GLN A 51 6.63 -5.07 -9.71
N PHE A 52 6.49 -4.38 -8.58
CA PHE A 52 5.20 -3.83 -8.14
C PHE A 52 4.82 -2.55 -8.91
N GLU A 53 5.79 -1.68 -9.20
CA GLU A 53 5.60 -0.53 -10.09
C GLU A 53 5.39 -0.94 -11.57
N ASN A 54 5.96 -2.06 -12.03
CA ASN A 54 5.67 -2.62 -13.37
C ASN A 54 4.34 -3.37 -13.44
N SER A 55 3.80 -3.83 -12.30
CA SER A 55 2.40 -4.27 -12.23
C SER A 55 1.46 -3.08 -12.51
N LEU A 56 1.83 -1.90 -12.02
CA LEU A 56 1.22 -0.62 -12.37
C LEU A 56 1.85 -0.01 -13.64
N LYS A 57 2.08 -0.81 -14.69
CA LYS A 57 2.46 -0.26 -16.00
C LYS A 57 1.45 0.83 -16.39
N PRO A 58 1.91 2.04 -16.78
CA PRO A 58 1.01 3.03 -17.34
C PRO A 58 0.33 2.40 -18.54
N TYR A 59 -1.00 2.35 -18.52
CA TYR A 59 -1.83 1.91 -19.63
C TYR A 59 -1.49 2.72 -20.88
N ALA A 60 -0.56 2.21 -21.67
CA ALA A 60 -0.22 2.73 -23.00
C ALA A 60 -1.15 2.13 -24.07
N GLU A 61 -1.91 1.08 -23.71
CA GLU A 61 -2.83 0.41 -24.61
C GLU A 61 -4.21 1.06 -24.52
N GLN A 62 -4.79 1.35 -25.69
CA GLN A 62 -6.12 1.94 -25.81
C GLN A 62 -7.17 0.99 -25.22
N VAL A 63 -8.16 1.55 -24.53
CA VAL A 63 -9.32 0.79 -24.06
C VAL A 63 -10.28 0.63 -25.22
N THR A 64 -10.54 -0.62 -25.62
CA THR A 64 -11.45 -1.01 -26.70
C THR A 64 -12.63 -1.79 -26.13
N VAL A 65 -13.66 -2.04 -26.95
CA VAL A 65 -14.86 -2.78 -26.53
C VAL A 65 -14.51 -4.20 -26.09
N GLU A 66 -13.49 -4.79 -26.70
CA GLU A 66 -13.04 -6.16 -26.47
C GLU A 66 -12.19 -6.28 -25.21
N ASN A 67 -11.32 -5.31 -24.94
CA ASN A 67 -10.37 -5.40 -23.82
C ASN A 67 -10.86 -4.72 -22.53
N GLN A 68 -11.88 -3.87 -22.58
CA GLN A 68 -12.31 -3.02 -21.45
C GLN A 68 -12.49 -3.75 -20.12
N TYR A 69 -12.99 -4.99 -20.13
CA TYR A 69 -13.26 -5.76 -18.92
C TYR A 69 -11.99 -6.34 -18.29
N GLU A 70 -11.10 -6.87 -19.12
CA GLU A 70 -9.77 -7.26 -18.68
C GLU A 70 -9.06 -6.03 -18.12
N LYS A 71 -9.21 -4.89 -18.83
CA LYS A 71 -8.57 -3.67 -18.41
C LYS A 71 -9.07 -3.17 -17.06
N LEU A 72 -10.38 -3.27 -16.83
CA LEU A 72 -11.00 -2.96 -15.55
C LEU A 72 -10.54 -3.93 -14.44
N SER A 73 -10.48 -5.22 -14.74
CA SER A 73 -10.05 -6.25 -13.79
C SER A 73 -8.63 -6.01 -13.33
N ASN A 74 -7.71 -5.70 -14.23
CA ASN A 74 -6.31 -5.41 -13.88
C ASN A 74 -6.19 -4.14 -13.01
N LEU A 75 -7.07 -3.15 -13.21
CA LEU A 75 -7.10 -1.94 -12.39
C LEU A 75 -7.65 -2.20 -10.98
N ILE A 76 -8.77 -2.91 -10.87
CA ILE A 76 -9.47 -3.09 -9.60
C ILE A 76 -8.91 -4.29 -8.79
N LEU A 77 -8.43 -5.31 -9.49
CA LEU A 77 -7.93 -6.57 -8.95
C LEU A 77 -6.51 -6.84 -9.51
N PRO A 78 -5.51 -6.05 -9.10
CA PRO A 78 -4.17 -6.07 -9.70
C PRO A 78 -3.42 -7.39 -9.53
N LEU A 79 -3.85 -8.26 -8.61
CA LEU A 79 -3.26 -9.58 -8.39
C LEU A 79 -4.17 -10.74 -8.86
N SER A 80 -5.23 -10.45 -9.64
CA SER A 80 -6.22 -11.46 -10.08
C SER A 80 -5.67 -12.53 -11.01
N ASN A 81 -4.54 -12.25 -11.64
CA ASN A 81 -3.75 -13.13 -12.49
C ASN A 81 -2.83 -14.09 -11.72
N HIS A 82 -2.77 -13.98 -10.39
CA HIS A 82 -2.03 -14.90 -9.52
C HIS A 82 -2.98 -15.86 -8.79
N SER A 83 -2.50 -17.07 -8.49
CA SER A 83 -3.20 -17.98 -7.56
C SER A 83 -3.36 -17.33 -6.19
N TYR A 84 -4.34 -17.77 -5.40
CA TYR A 84 -4.60 -17.12 -4.12
C TYR A 84 -3.41 -17.25 -3.15
N GLU A 85 -2.72 -18.39 -3.19
CA GLU A 85 -1.50 -18.67 -2.43
C GLU A 85 -0.37 -17.72 -2.83
N GLU A 86 -0.17 -17.49 -4.13
CA GLU A 86 0.80 -16.50 -4.62
C GLU A 86 0.43 -15.08 -4.19
N GLN A 87 -0.86 -14.72 -4.22
CA GLN A 87 -1.31 -13.40 -3.74
C GLN A 87 -0.98 -13.19 -2.26
N LEU A 88 -1.18 -14.22 -1.42
CA LEU A 88 -0.84 -14.17 -0.01
C LEU A 88 0.68 -14.02 0.19
N LYS A 89 1.47 -14.77 -0.57
CA LYS A 89 2.94 -14.66 -0.54
C LYS A 89 3.41 -13.26 -0.94
N ILE A 90 2.93 -12.73 -2.07
CA ILE A 90 3.27 -11.38 -2.55
C ILE A 90 2.97 -10.35 -1.46
N LYS A 91 1.81 -10.42 -0.82
CA LYS A 91 1.43 -9.49 0.24
C LYS A 91 2.33 -9.63 1.47
N TYR A 92 2.71 -10.86 1.85
CA TYR A 92 3.61 -11.10 2.98
C TYR A 92 5.00 -10.52 2.69
N ASP A 93 5.56 -10.83 1.51
CA ASP A 93 6.88 -10.37 1.10
C ASP A 93 6.95 -8.83 1.07
N ILE A 94 5.89 -8.14 0.62
CA ILE A 94 5.80 -6.68 0.64
C ILE A 94 5.85 -6.12 2.06
N VAL A 95 5.13 -6.73 3.00
CA VAL A 95 5.11 -6.31 4.41
C VAL A 95 6.48 -6.54 5.04
N GLU A 96 7.07 -7.71 4.86
CA GLU A 96 8.38 -8.06 5.40
C GLU A 96 9.48 -7.13 4.88
N GLN A 97 9.52 -6.87 3.57
CA GLN A 97 10.45 -5.91 2.97
C GLN A 97 10.25 -4.48 3.48
N SER A 98 9.01 -4.06 3.69
CA SER A 98 8.71 -2.73 4.23
C SER A 98 9.21 -2.61 5.67
N PHE A 99 9.09 -3.67 6.47
CA PHE A 99 9.53 -3.69 7.86
C PHE A 99 11.06 -3.71 7.97
N ASP A 100 11.75 -4.46 7.10
CA ASP A 100 13.21 -4.42 6.96
C ASP A 100 13.70 -3.02 6.55
N GLN A 101 13.05 -2.37 5.57
CA GLN A 101 13.41 -1.00 5.17
C GLN A 101 13.24 0.01 6.32
N ILE A 102 12.15 -0.09 7.07
CA ILE A 102 11.90 0.76 8.23
C ILE A 102 12.94 0.50 9.33
N GLY A 103 13.21 -0.76 9.67
CA GLY A 103 14.17 -1.07 10.73
C GLY A 103 15.59 -0.68 10.34
N ARG A 104 15.99 -0.83 9.07
CA ARG A 104 17.25 -0.24 8.58
C ARG A 104 17.26 1.27 8.72
N ALA A 105 16.20 1.98 8.34
CA ALA A 105 16.13 3.43 8.50
C ALA A 105 16.27 3.86 9.98
N ILE A 106 15.70 3.09 10.90
CA ILE A 106 15.85 3.29 12.35
C ILE A 106 17.31 3.18 12.79
N LEU A 107 18.07 2.19 12.28
CA LEU A 107 19.49 2.03 12.63
C LEU A 107 20.36 3.24 12.26
N TRP A 108 19.94 4.03 11.26
CA TRP A 108 20.64 5.25 10.85
C TRP A 108 20.15 6.52 11.56
N ASP A 109 19.08 6.44 12.35
CA ASP A 109 18.50 7.60 13.04
C ASP A 109 19.12 7.80 14.44
N LYS A 110 19.97 8.82 14.54
CA LYS A 110 20.67 9.18 15.80
C LYS A 110 19.75 9.68 16.92
N ARG A 111 18.46 9.88 16.63
CA ARG A 111 17.45 10.32 17.62
C ARG A 111 16.75 9.14 18.30
N VAL A 112 16.93 7.93 17.81
CA VAL A 112 16.28 6.73 18.33
C VAL A 112 16.99 6.25 19.60
N ASP A 113 16.21 5.79 20.57
CA ASP A 113 16.73 5.26 21.83
C ASP A 113 17.66 4.05 21.61
N ASN A 114 18.75 3.99 22.38
CA ASN A 114 19.78 2.96 22.25
C ASN A 114 19.27 1.53 22.49
N GLN A 115 18.21 1.33 23.28
CA GLN A 115 17.60 0.00 23.46
C GLN A 115 16.87 -0.45 22.20
N VAL A 116 16.20 0.47 21.52
CA VAL A 116 15.52 0.20 20.24
C VAL A 116 16.56 -0.14 19.17
N LEU A 117 17.66 0.61 19.08
CA LEU A 117 18.75 0.32 18.15
C LEU A 117 19.32 -1.09 18.35
N LYS A 118 19.63 -1.46 19.61
CA LYS A 118 20.13 -2.80 19.94
C LYS A 118 19.13 -3.91 19.59
N TYR A 119 17.85 -3.68 19.82
CA TYR A 119 16.81 -4.66 19.49
C TYR A 119 16.72 -4.88 17.97
N VAL A 120 16.71 -3.80 17.18
CA VAL A 120 16.65 -3.88 15.72
C VAL A 120 17.92 -4.52 15.15
N GLU A 121 19.10 -4.20 15.69
CA GLU A 121 20.38 -4.81 15.29
C GLU A 121 20.40 -6.31 15.59
N PHE A 122 19.96 -6.72 16.79
CA PHE A 122 19.82 -8.14 17.16
C PHE A 122 18.87 -8.92 16.24
N ARG A 123 17.87 -8.24 15.67
CA ARG A 123 16.86 -8.81 14.77
C ARG A 123 17.19 -8.59 13.30
N GLU A 124 18.47 -8.33 12.98
CA GLU A 124 18.97 -8.18 11.60
C GLU A 124 18.25 -7.08 10.79
N GLY A 125 17.78 -6.03 11.46
CA GLY A 125 17.06 -4.93 10.82
C GLY A 125 15.54 -5.06 10.83
N LEU A 126 14.96 -6.13 11.40
CA LEU A 126 13.51 -6.24 11.61
C LEU A 126 13.10 -5.69 12.98
N PHE A 127 12.27 -4.66 13.01
CA PHE A 127 11.80 -4.07 14.27
C PHE A 127 10.74 -4.92 15.00
N CYS A 128 10.11 -5.88 14.32
CA CYS A 128 9.26 -6.90 14.94
C CYS A 128 9.12 -8.13 14.03
N HIS A 129 8.53 -9.21 14.56
CA HIS A 129 8.19 -10.38 13.76
C HIS A 129 6.97 -10.08 12.87
N VAL A 130 7.01 -10.55 11.62
CA VAL A 130 5.87 -10.48 10.70
C VAL A 130 5.13 -11.81 10.75
N GLU A 131 3.89 -11.78 11.22
CA GLU A 131 3.03 -12.95 11.25
C GLU A 131 2.49 -13.28 9.85
N PRO A 132 2.17 -14.56 9.57
CA PRO A 132 1.52 -14.95 8.32
C PRO A 132 0.21 -14.20 8.08
N ILE A 133 -0.09 -13.93 6.80
CA ILE A 133 -1.34 -13.27 6.43
C ILE A 133 -2.52 -14.22 6.65
N ILE A 134 -3.53 -13.73 7.36
CA ILE A 134 -4.79 -14.45 7.57
C ILE A 134 -5.56 -14.50 6.24
N PRO A 135 -5.85 -15.69 5.68
CA PRO A 135 -6.59 -15.80 4.43
C PRO A 135 -8.07 -15.46 4.63
N SER A 136 -8.68 -14.93 3.56
CA SER A 136 -10.13 -14.78 3.44
C SER A 136 -10.75 -16.13 3.07
N VAL A 137 -11.91 -16.44 3.66
CA VAL A 137 -12.71 -17.63 3.32
C VAL A 137 -13.33 -17.49 1.93
N ASN A 138 -13.65 -16.26 1.51
CA ASN A 138 -14.26 -15.96 0.21
C ASN A 138 -13.31 -15.07 -0.60
N ILE A 139 -12.91 -15.55 -1.77
CA ILE A 139 -12.00 -14.84 -2.69
C ILE A 139 -12.73 -14.20 -3.89
N GLU A 140 -14.00 -14.58 -4.10
CA GLU A 140 -14.91 -13.98 -5.08
C GLU A 140 -16.15 -13.42 -4.39
N GLN A 141 -16.78 -12.43 -5.01
CA GLN A 141 -18.02 -11.79 -4.56
C GLN A 141 -17.99 -11.29 -3.11
N TYR A 142 -16.81 -10.96 -2.59
CA TYR A 142 -16.62 -10.59 -1.18
C TYR A 142 -17.06 -9.15 -0.89
N ARG A 143 -17.21 -8.29 -1.90
CA ARG A 143 -17.52 -6.88 -1.70
C ARG A 143 -18.96 -6.66 -1.24
N CYS A 144 -19.14 -6.02 -0.08
CA CYS A 144 -20.45 -5.78 0.52
C CYS A 144 -21.10 -4.46 0.08
N LYS A 145 -20.30 -3.49 -0.37
CA LYS A 145 -20.72 -2.18 -0.86
C LYS A 145 -19.92 -1.83 -2.12
N ASP A 146 -20.60 -1.42 -3.17
CA ASP A 146 -19.99 -0.92 -4.39
C ASP A 146 -20.38 0.55 -4.61
N GLU A 147 -19.40 1.36 -5.01
CA GLU A 147 -19.60 2.75 -5.38
C GLU A 147 -19.30 2.86 -6.87
N LEU A 148 -20.35 3.12 -7.64
CA LEU A 148 -20.30 3.15 -9.09
C LEU A 148 -20.51 4.58 -9.57
N SER A 149 -19.79 4.96 -10.60
CA SER A 149 -19.93 6.25 -11.27
C SER A 149 -20.78 6.11 -12.52
N CYS A 150 -21.52 7.15 -12.88
CA CYS A 150 -22.20 7.24 -14.18
C CYS A 150 -21.36 8.10 -15.12
N GLY A 151 -21.01 7.55 -16.29
CA GLY A 151 -20.21 8.24 -17.30
C GLY A 151 -20.45 7.68 -18.70
N TYR A 152 -19.60 8.04 -19.66
CA TYR A 152 -19.68 7.52 -21.02
C TYR A 152 -18.81 6.27 -21.18
N GLY A 153 -19.40 5.22 -21.75
CA GLY A 153 -18.73 3.97 -22.08
C GLY A 153 -17.84 4.08 -23.32
N VAL A 154 -17.15 2.97 -23.63
CA VAL A 154 -16.32 2.84 -24.84
C VAL A 154 -17.16 2.98 -26.12
N ASP A 155 -18.44 2.63 -26.04
CA ASP A 155 -19.45 2.75 -27.09
C ASP A 155 -20.06 4.17 -27.18
N GLY A 156 -19.68 5.10 -26.30
CA GLY A 156 -20.25 6.43 -26.22
C GLY A 156 -21.64 6.48 -25.57
N GLN A 157 -22.14 5.37 -25.03
CA GLN A 157 -23.42 5.33 -24.30
C GLN A 157 -23.21 5.62 -22.82
N LYS A 158 -24.26 6.11 -22.15
CA LYS A 158 -24.22 6.28 -20.69
C LYS A 158 -24.12 4.91 -20.02
N THR A 159 -23.07 4.74 -19.23
CA THR A 159 -22.75 3.50 -18.52
C THR A 159 -22.60 3.80 -17.03
N LEU A 160 -23.11 2.90 -16.20
CA LEU A 160 -22.85 2.87 -14.77
C LEU A 160 -21.71 1.88 -14.49
N GLY A 161 -20.63 2.34 -13.87
CA GLY A 161 -19.47 1.50 -13.61
C GLY A 161 -18.27 2.22 -13.04
N PHE A 162 -17.08 1.73 -13.36
CA PHE A 162 -15.81 2.26 -12.87
C PHE A 162 -15.10 3.04 -13.95
N TYR A 163 -14.44 4.12 -13.54
CA TYR A 163 -13.65 4.92 -14.46
C TYR A 163 -12.28 4.30 -14.72
N ILE A 164 -11.95 4.17 -16.00
CA ILE A 164 -10.63 3.83 -16.49
C ILE A 164 -10.06 5.07 -17.17
N ASN A 165 -8.86 5.49 -16.77
CA ASN A 165 -8.13 6.59 -17.40
C ASN A 165 -7.16 6.02 -18.45
N PRO A 166 -7.51 6.00 -19.73
CA PRO A 166 -6.50 5.83 -20.77
C PRO A 166 -5.60 7.06 -20.75
N LYS A 167 -4.30 6.89 -20.42
CA LYS A 167 -3.37 8.03 -20.52
C LYS A 167 -3.30 8.49 -21.98
N ASN A 168 -3.31 9.82 -22.19
CA ASN A 168 -2.90 10.50 -23.42
C ASN A 168 -3.70 10.24 -24.70
N ASN A 169 -5.03 10.30 -24.69
CA ASN A 169 -5.78 10.46 -25.95
C ASN A 169 -6.43 11.85 -26.02
N LYS A 170 -5.83 12.76 -26.80
CA LYS A 170 -6.34 14.12 -27.04
C LYS A 170 -7.74 14.14 -27.69
N ASN A 171 -8.21 13.00 -28.19
CA ASN A 171 -9.44 12.86 -28.98
C ASN A 171 -10.62 12.23 -28.23
N PHE A 172 -10.44 11.79 -26.98
CA PHE A 172 -11.54 11.29 -26.12
C PHE A 172 -11.57 12.07 -24.81
N PRO A 173 -12.74 12.35 -24.22
CA PRO A 173 -12.78 12.81 -22.83
C PRO A 173 -12.03 11.77 -21.99
N ASN A 174 -11.01 12.24 -21.26
CA ASN A 174 -9.88 11.49 -20.67
C ASN A 174 -10.23 10.30 -19.75
N THR A 175 -11.49 9.93 -19.61
CA THR A 175 -11.97 8.92 -18.66
C THR A 175 -13.16 8.18 -19.26
N LEU A 176 -13.03 6.85 -19.41
CA LEU A 176 -14.08 5.96 -19.89
C LEU A 176 -14.72 5.24 -18.71
N CYS A 177 -16.05 5.09 -18.72
CA CYS A 177 -16.78 4.35 -17.71
C CYS A 177 -17.03 2.92 -18.19
N VAL A 178 -16.55 1.92 -17.47
CA VAL A 178 -16.70 0.51 -17.83
C VAL A 178 -17.60 -0.20 -16.83
N SER A 179 -18.59 -0.91 -17.36
CA SER A 179 -19.52 -1.69 -16.57
C SER A 179 -18.80 -2.84 -15.83
N PRO A 180 -19.07 -3.05 -14.53
CA PRO A 180 -18.42 -4.08 -13.71
C PRO A 180 -18.99 -5.49 -13.89
N ILE A 181 -19.75 -5.76 -14.95
CA ILE A 181 -20.46 -7.04 -15.15
C ILE A 181 -19.55 -8.29 -15.08
N HIS A 182 -18.25 -8.15 -15.35
CA HIS A 182 -17.27 -9.24 -15.33
C HIS A 182 -16.34 -9.19 -14.11
N LEU A 183 -16.59 -8.30 -13.14
CA LEU A 183 -15.70 -8.10 -12.00
C LEU A 183 -15.96 -9.14 -10.89
N LYS A 184 -15.01 -10.07 -10.71
CA LYS A 184 -15.13 -11.20 -9.77
C LYS A 184 -15.34 -10.81 -8.31
N SER A 185 -14.91 -9.61 -7.89
CA SER A 185 -15.05 -9.16 -6.50
C SER A 185 -16.46 -8.68 -6.14
N MET A 186 -17.28 -8.31 -7.13
CA MET A 186 -18.64 -7.81 -6.92
C MET A 186 -19.66 -8.93 -6.77
N LYS A 187 -20.66 -8.70 -5.91
CA LYS A 187 -21.77 -9.65 -5.74
C LYS A 187 -22.71 -9.62 -6.93
N SER A 188 -23.27 -10.77 -7.29
CA SER A 188 -24.24 -10.87 -8.41
C SER A 188 -25.43 -9.92 -8.25
N LYS A 189 -25.92 -9.72 -7.02
CA LYS A 189 -27.00 -8.75 -6.73
C LYS A 189 -26.63 -7.29 -7.04
N HIS A 190 -25.37 -6.92 -6.92
CA HIS A 190 -24.92 -5.58 -7.28
C HIS A 190 -24.80 -5.46 -8.81
N ILE A 191 -24.31 -6.51 -9.47
CA ILE A 191 -24.25 -6.58 -10.94
C ILE A 191 -25.66 -6.48 -11.55
N LEU A 192 -26.67 -7.11 -10.94
CA LEU A 192 -28.06 -7.00 -11.40
C LEU A 192 -28.61 -5.58 -11.33
N ALA A 193 -28.16 -4.76 -10.37
CA ALA A 193 -28.59 -3.37 -10.26
C ALA A 193 -27.92 -2.42 -11.29
N VAL A 194 -26.92 -2.91 -12.03
CA VAL A 194 -26.21 -2.17 -13.07
C VAL A 194 -26.77 -2.42 -14.47
N LYS A 195 -27.41 -3.57 -14.68
CA LYS A 195 -28.07 -3.92 -15.94
C LYS A 195 -29.35 -3.14 -16.15
#